data_AF-A0A645HBN1-F1
#
_entry.id   AF-A0A645HBN1-F1
#
_cell.length_a   1.000
_cell.length_b   1.000
_cell.length_c   1.000
_cell.angle_alpha   90.00
_cell.angle_beta   90.00
_cell.angle_gamma   90.00
#
_symmetry.space_group_name_H-M   'P 1'
#
loop_
_entity.id
_entity.type
_entity.pdbx_description
1 polymer ?
#
loop_
_entity_poly.entity_id
_entity_poly.type
_entity_poly.pdbx_seq_one_letter_code
_entity_poly.pdbx_strand_id
1 'polypeptide(L)' 'MIIWPHGRILGSIGGGCGESDVVRAAMDVMDSGLGRIVEVDMTGETAENGGMVCGGAMRIAVEPLPE' A
#
# COMPACT_ATOMS: atom_id res chain seq x y z
N MET A 1 -6.32 5.95 1.74
CA MET A 1 -6.79 4.69 2.38
C MET A 1 -6.51 4.81 3.88
N ILE A 2 -7.44 4.42 4.74
CA ILE A 2 -7.26 4.45 6.21
C ILE A 2 -7.27 3.02 6.71
N ILE A 3 -6.30 2.67 7.55
CA ILE A 3 -6.16 1.35 8.15
C ILE A 3 -6.16 1.54 9.67
N TRP A 4 -6.96 0.74 10.37
CA TRP A 4 -6.95 0.71 11.83
C TRP A 4 -6.17 -0.50 12.35
N PRO A 5 -5.65 -0.47 13.59
CA PRO A 5 -4.84 -1.57 14.15
C PRO A 5 -5.52 -2.95 14.12
N HIS A 6 -6.83 -3.00 14.32
CA HIS A 6 -7.65 -4.22 14.23
C HIS A 6 -7.96 -4.69 12.78
N GLY A 7 -7.28 -4.16 11.76
CA GLY A 7 -7.40 -4.62 10.38
C GLY A 7 -8.61 -4.08 9.61
N ARG A 8 -9.41 -3.18 10.20
CA ARG A 8 -10.44 -2.44 9.44
C ARG A 8 -9.74 -1.56 8.39
N ILE A 9 -10.31 -1.48 7.20
CA ILE A 9 -9.79 -0.65 6.10
C ILE A 9 -10.94 0.21 5.53
N LEU A 10 -10.64 1.47 5.21
CA LEU A 10 -11.55 2.39 4.50
C LEU A 10 -10.86 2.95 3.24
N GLY A 11 -11.50 2.74 2.10
CA GLY A 11 -10.98 3.10 0.77
C GLY A 11 -10.04 2.05 0.19
N SER A 12 -9.57 2.29 -1.03
CA SER A 12 -8.62 1.46 -1.77
C SER A 12 -7.72 2.37 -2.60
N ILE A 13 -6.51 1.91 -2.92
CA ILE A 13 -5.57 2.61 -3.82
C ILE A 13 -5.42 1.90 -5.18
N GLY A 14 -6.26 0.90 -5.46
CA GLY A 14 -6.23 0.12 -6.70
C GLY A 14 -6.34 -1.38 -6.50
N GLY A 15 -6.19 -1.88 -5.25
CA GLY A 15 -6.24 -3.30 -4.93
C GLY A 15 -4.95 -4.06 -5.29
N GLY A 16 -5.03 -5.39 -5.26
CA GLY A 16 -3.93 -6.28 -5.68
C GLY A 16 -2.75 -6.37 -4.70
N CYS A 17 -1.59 -6.79 -5.21
CA CYS A 17 -0.39 -6.98 -4.41
C CYS A 17 0.16 -5.65 -3.87
N GLY A 18 0.12 -4.57 -4.66
CA GLY A 18 0.56 -3.25 -4.23
C GLY A 18 -0.22 -2.71 -3.03
N GLU A 19 -1.54 -2.89 -3.01
CA GLU A 19 -2.36 -2.52 -1.83
C GLU A 19 -2.03 -3.39 -0.61
N SER A 20 -1.79 -4.69 -0.81
CA SER A 20 -1.41 -5.59 0.27
C SER A 20 -0.07 -5.19 0.92
N ASP A 21 0.88 -4.73 0.14
CA ASP A 21 2.18 -4.25 0.64
C ASP A 21 2.03 -2.93 1.40
N VAL A 22 1.14 -2.04 0.95
CA VAL A 22 0.78 -0.83 1.70
C VAL A 22 0.11 -1.16 3.03
N VAL A 23 -0.78 -2.17 3.07
CA VAL A 23 -1.40 -2.61 4.33
C VAL A 23 -0.36 -3.11 5.33
N ARG A 24 0.61 -3.92 4.88
CA ARG A 24 1.71 -4.38 5.74
C ARG A 24 2.57 -3.22 6.25
N ALA A 25 2.96 -2.32 5.35
CA ALA A 25 3.74 -1.15 5.71
C ALA A 25 3.01 -0.25 6.72
N ALA A 26 1.69 -0.14 6.64
CA ALA A 26 0.92 0.62 7.62
C ALA A 26 0.93 -0.01 9.02
N MET A 27 0.95 -1.34 9.13
CA MET A 27 1.13 -2.00 10.43
C MET A 27 2.49 -1.63 11.04
N ASP A 28 3.56 -1.68 10.24
CA ASP A 28 4.91 -1.28 10.70
C ASP A 28 4.97 0.20 11.10
N VAL A 29 4.27 1.08 10.37
CA VAL A 29 4.18 2.52 10.66
C VAL A 29 3.39 2.78 11.93
N MET A 30 2.32 2.03 12.19
CA MET A 30 1.55 2.14 13.43
C MET A 30 2.39 1.71 14.65
N ASP A 31 3.18 0.65 14.52
CA ASP A 31 4.04 0.16 15.61
C ASP A 31 5.24 1.09 15.86
N SER A 32 5.85 1.62 14.80
CA SER A 32 7.04 2.48 14.91
C SER A 32 6.73 3.97 15.14
N GLY A 33 5.55 4.44 14.74
CA GLY A 33 5.20 5.85 14.69
C GLY A 33 5.96 6.65 13.62
N LEU A 34 6.71 5.98 12.73
CA LEU A 34 7.55 6.62 11.72
C LEU A 34 6.97 6.38 10.33
N GLY A 35 6.57 7.46 9.66
CA GLY A 35 6.06 7.39 8.29
C GLY A 35 7.12 6.92 7.28
N ARG A 36 6.66 6.32 6.16
CA ARG A 36 7.54 5.83 5.08
C ARG A 36 6.88 5.96 3.72
N ILE A 37 7.71 5.89 2.67
CA ILE A 37 7.26 5.74 1.29
C ILE A 37 7.30 4.26 0.90
N VAL A 38 6.22 3.80 0.27
CA VAL A 38 6.13 2.49 -0.39
C VAL A 38 6.11 2.74 -1.89
N GLU A 39 7.02 2.11 -2.62
CA GLU A 39 7.08 2.19 -4.07
C GLU A 39 6.44 0.93 -4.66
N VAL A 40 5.48 1.13 -5.54
CA VAL A 40 4.76 0.04 -6.22
C VAL A 40 5.03 0.20 -7.71
N ASP A 41 5.77 -0.75 -8.26
CA ASP A 41 6.01 -0.86 -9.69
C ASP A 41 5.05 -1.90 -10.28
N MET A 42 4.19 -1.44 -11.20
CA MET A 42 3.22 -2.26 -11.93
C MET A 42 3.63 -2.37 -13.41
N THR A 43 4.92 -2.21 -13.70
CA THR A 43 5.49 -2.42 -15.03
C THR A 43 6.19 -3.78 -15.13
N GLY A 44 6.50 -4.22 -16.36
CA GLY A 44 7.27 -5.44 -16.62
C GLY A 44 6.49 -6.76 -16.48
N GLU A 45 7.22 -7.88 -16.47
CA GLU A 45 6.68 -9.25 -16.50
C GLU A 45 5.72 -9.57 -15.34
N THR A 46 5.87 -8.89 -14.20
CA THR A 46 4.99 -9.05 -13.03
C THR A 46 3.56 -8.57 -13.32
N ALA A 47 3.38 -7.55 -14.15
CA ALA A 47 2.07 -7.07 -14.58
C ALA A 47 1.43 -8.02 -15.59
N GLU A 48 2.22 -8.54 -16.53
CA GLU A 48 1.78 -9.46 -17.58
C GLU A 48 1.32 -10.81 -16.99
N ASN A 49 2.05 -11.36 -16.02
CA ASN A 49 1.72 -12.64 -15.39
C ASN A 49 0.68 -12.53 -14.26
N GLY A 50 0.51 -11.35 -13.67
CA GLY A 50 -0.38 -11.10 -12.53
C GLY A 50 -1.83 -10.72 -12.88
N GLY A 51 -2.15 -10.61 -14.18
CA GLY A 51 -3.47 -10.14 -14.64
C GLY A 51 -3.76 -8.69 -14.26
N MET A 52 -2.71 -7.88 -14.02
CA MET A 52 -2.86 -6.47 -13.69
C MET A 52 -3.15 -5.69 -14.96
N VAL A 53 -4.34 -5.09 -15.04
CA VAL A 53 -4.78 -4.27 -16.18
C VAL A 53 -4.13 -2.87 -16.14
N CYS A 54 -3.76 -2.43 -14.93
CA CYS A 54 -3.15 -1.13 -14.67
C CYS A 54 -1.62 -1.25 -14.75
N GLY A 55 -0.97 -0.36 -15.50
CA GLY A 55 0.49 -0.26 -15.57
C GLY A 55 1.05 1.01 -14.93
N GLY A 56 2.37 1.16 -14.94
CA GLY A 56 3.08 2.34 -14.42
C GLY A 56 3.66 2.13 -13.02
N ALA A 57 4.12 3.21 -12.39
CA ALA A 57 4.70 3.16 -11.05
C ALA A 57 4.04 4.20 -10.14
N MET A 58 3.89 3.85 -8.86
CA MET A 58 3.30 4.70 -7.83
C MET A 58 4.23 4.80 -6.62
N ARG A 59 4.20 5.97 -5.96
CA ARG A 59 4.84 6.18 -4.67
C ARG A 59 3.76 6.55 -3.67
N ILE A 60 3.58 5.72 -2.65
CA ILE A 60 2.54 5.88 -1.63
C ILE A 60 3.21 6.32 -0.33
N ALA A 61 2.77 7.46 0.20
CA ALA A 61 3.13 7.87 1.55
C ALA A 61 2.22 7.16 2.56
N VAL A 62 2.83 6.55 3.57
CA VAL A 62 2.15 5.89 4.69
C VAL A 62 2.60 6.59 5.96
N GLU A 63 1.65 7.22 6.64
CA GLU A 63 1.91 8.07 7.80
C GLU A 63 0.97 7.66 8.96
N PRO A 64 1.43 7.72 10.21
CA PRO A 64 0.54 7.53 11.34
C PRO A 64 -0.42 8.72 11.43
N LEU A 65 -1.68 8.44 11.77
CA LEU A 65 -2.64 9.51 12.05
C LEU A 65 -2.44 9.98 13.50
N PRO A 66 -2.15 11.27 13.73
CA PRO A 66 -2.13 11.83 15.08
C PRO A 66 -3.54 11.79 15.69
N GLU A 67 -3.61 11.73 17.02
CA GLU A 67 -4.86 11.83 17.80
C GLU A 67 -5.56 13.19 17.62
#